data_AF-A0A2E0DH37-F1
#
_entry.id   AF-A0A2E0DH37-F1
#
_cell.length_a   1.000
_cell.length_b   1.000
_cell.length_c   1.000
_cell.angle_alpha   90.00
_cell.angle_beta   90.00
_cell.angle_gamma   90.00
#
_symmetry.space_group_name_H-M   'P 1'
#
loop_
_entity.id
_entity.type
_entity.pdbx_description
1 polymer ?
#
loop_
_entity_poly.entity_id
_entity_poly.type
_entity_poly.pdbx_seq_one_letter_code
_entity_poly.pdbx_strand_id
1 'polypeptide(L)'
;MRSKTARSIALALLMIVSVQLPMFDAEPERLDLEDTALKEEAPPSPCQGHDACRGSDAGRDKTTAIDLTSDFDWTGANETNVYYGTSEATSYSASADANYDMYLVDPPMGYGVLYELEWNHSSPGSYSYGDTYAYRMSIGPGDGNMVGWSYSTSATYGGAWGYCYYSNTGYMAMSTTAGEHTSGNPPYCYF
;
A
#
# COMPACT_ATOMS: atom_id res chain seq x y z
N MET A 1 1.64 77.77 -8.94
CA MET A 1 2.33 76.89 -7.96
C MET A 1 1.85 75.43 -7.94
N ARG A 2 0.65 75.05 -8.45
CA ARG A 2 0.14 73.66 -8.39
C ARG A 2 0.85 72.59 -9.26
N SER A 3 1.57 72.98 -10.32
CA SER A 3 2.21 72.04 -11.27
C SER A 3 3.50 71.39 -10.75
N LYS A 4 4.31 72.11 -9.95
CA LYS A 4 5.57 71.58 -9.40
C LYS A 4 5.34 70.57 -8.29
N THR A 5 4.33 70.78 -7.44
CA THR A 5 3.96 69.89 -6.34
C THR A 5 3.40 68.55 -6.85
N ALA A 6 2.52 68.59 -7.86
CA ALA A 6 1.96 67.37 -8.46
C ALA A 6 3.03 66.50 -9.13
N ARG A 7 4.00 67.11 -9.84
CA ARG A 7 5.14 66.39 -10.43
C ARG A 7 6.05 65.77 -9.38
N SER A 8 6.29 66.48 -8.28
CA SER A 8 7.15 65.97 -7.18
C SER A 8 6.50 64.79 -6.44
N ILE A 9 5.18 64.80 -6.25
CA ILE A 9 4.44 63.70 -5.62
C ILE A 9 4.41 62.47 -6.53
N ALA A 10 4.18 62.65 -7.84
CA ALA A 10 4.22 61.56 -8.80
C ALA A 10 5.60 60.89 -8.89
N LEU A 11 6.68 61.69 -8.84
CA LEU A 11 8.05 61.17 -8.83
C LEU A 11 8.36 60.38 -7.55
N ALA A 12 7.90 60.88 -6.39
CA ALA A 12 8.08 60.19 -5.11
C ALA A 12 7.32 58.85 -5.07
N LEU A 13 6.08 58.80 -5.59
CA LEU A 13 5.31 57.57 -5.69
C LEU A 13 5.98 56.54 -6.63
N LEU A 14 6.49 56.98 -7.78
CA LEU A 14 7.23 56.11 -8.70
C LEU A 14 8.51 55.54 -8.07
N MET A 15 9.23 56.35 -7.28
CA MET A 15 10.43 55.89 -6.58
C MET A 15 10.11 54.90 -5.44
N ILE A 16 8.99 55.07 -4.73
CA ILE A 16 8.55 54.12 -3.70
C ILE A 16 8.12 52.79 -4.33
N VAL A 17 7.38 52.83 -5.45
CA VAL A 17 6.98 51.63 -6.17
C VAL A 17 8.19 50.90 -6.75
N SER A 18 9.20 51.61 -7.28
CA SER A 18 10.41 50.97 -7.84
C SER A 18 11.28 50.25 -6.80
N VAL A 19 11.22 50.61 -5.52
CA VAL A 19 11.97 49.94 -4.44
C VAL A 19 11.29 48.64 -3.99
N GLN A 20 9.98 48.49 -4.24
CA GLN A 20 9.20 47.30 -3.84
C GLN A 20 9.12 46.24 -4.95
N LEU A 21 9.39 46.60 -6.21
CA LEU A 21 9.37 45.66 -7.35
C LEU A 21 10.38 44.51 -7.26
N PRO A 22 11.61 44.66 -6.72
CA PRO A 22 12.56 43.54 -6.60
C PRO A 22 12.10 42.46 -5.61
N MET A 23 11.12 42.74 -4.74
CA MET A 23 10.57 41.75 -3.80
C MET A 23 9.51 40.85 -4.42
N PHE A 24 8.97 41.20 -5.60
CA PHE A 24 8.01 40.37 -6.33
C PHE A 24 8.65 39.54 -7.45
N ASP A 25 9.97 39.66 -7.63
CA ASP A 25 10.76 38.86 -8.58
C ASP A 25 11.52 37.72 -7.89
N ALA A 26 11.09 37.35 -6.67
CA ALA A 26 11.36 36.01 -6.19
C ALA A 26 10.43 35.09 -6.99
N GLU A 27 10.98 34.40 -8.00
CA GLU A 27 10.34 33.19 -8.52
C GLU A 27 9.86 32.39 -7.30
N PRO A 28 8.60 31.92 -7.27
CA PRO A 28 8.23 30.95 -6.26
C PRO A 28 9.26 29.84 -6.40
N GLU A 29 10.03 29.60 -5.34
CA GLU A 29 10.88 28.43 -5.22
C GLU A 29 10.04 27.29 -5.76
N ARG A 30 10.49 26.72 -6.88
CA ARG A 30 9.87 25.51 -7.40
C ARG A 30 9.95 24.57 -6.22
N LEU A 31 8.79 24.29 -5.61
CA LEU A 31 8.62 23.07 -4.87
C LEU A 31 8.95 22.00 -5.89
N ASP A 32 10.23 21.62 -5.93
CA ASP A 32 10.62 20.33 -6.44
C ASP A 32 9.64 19.38 -5.76
N LEU A 33 8.94 18.57 -6.57
CA LEU A 33 8.27 17.43 -6.00
C LEU A 33 9.37 16.75 -5.19
N GLU A 34 9.30 16.83 -3.86
CA GLU A 34 9.84 15.79 -3.02
C GLU A 34 9.05 14.58 -3.47
N ASP A 35 9.58 13.92 -4.50
CA ASP A 35 9.40 12.51 -4.71
C ASP A 35 9.95 11.92 -3.42
N THR A 36 9.10 11.89 -2.39
CA THR A 36 9.23 10.91 -1.33
C THR A 36 9.08 9.62 -2.08
N ALA A 37 10.19 9.18 -2.70
CA ALA A 37 10.33 7.87 -3.22
C ALA A 37 10.00 7.02 -2.00
N LEU A 38 8.76 6.52 -1.97
CA LEU A 38 8.38 5.43 -1.11
C LEU A 38 9.54 4.46 -1.32
N LYS A 39 10.28 4.21 -0.25
CA LYS A 39 11.45 3.35 -0.35
C LYS A 39 10.87 2.00 -0.74
N GLU A 40 10.90 1.71 -2.04
CA GLU A 40 10.56 0.41 -2.57
C GLU A 40 11.76 -0.46 -2.28
N GLU A 41 11.83 -1.04 -1.08
CA GLU A 41 12.86 -2.04 -0.85
C GLU A 41 12.55 -3.21 -1.76
N ALA A 42 13.44 -3.41 -2.73
CA ALA A 42 13.39 -4.52 -3.64
C ALA A 42 13.54 -5.82 -2.82
N PRO A 43 12.82 -6.89 -3.20
CA PRO A 43 12.90 -8.16 -2.51
C PRO A 43 14.35 -8.70 -2.50
N PRO A 44 14.70 -9.60 -1.57
CA PRO A 44 16.05 -10.15 -1.44
C PRO A 44 16.68 -10.53 -2.79
N SER A 45 17.91 -10.07 -3.03
CA SER A 45 18.65 -10.33 -4.28
C SER A 45 19.91 -11.18 -4.03
N PRO A 46 20.11 -12.29 -4.75
CA PRO A 46 19.25 -12.82 -5.82
C PRO A 46 17.95 -13.40 -5.27
N CYS A 47 16.86 -13.19 -6.00
CA CYS A 47 15.55 -13.73 -5.64
C CYS A 47 15.55 -15.26 -5.75
N GLN A 48 15.09 -15.95 -4.71
CA GLN A 48 15.13 -17.41 -4.65
C GLN A 48 13.79 -18.10 -4.94
N GLY A 49 12.74 -17.35 -5.30
CA GLY A 49 11.42 -17.91 -5.59
C GLY A 49 10.29 -16.89 -5.50
N HIS A 50 9.05 -17.36 -5.62
CA HIS A 50 7.84 -16.54 -5.64
C HIS A 50 7.32 -16.13 -4.26
N ASP A 51 7.74 -16.84 -3.21
CA ASP A 51 7.37 -16.59 -1.81
C ASP A 51 8.33 -15.58 -1.17
N ALA A 52 8.11 -14.31 -1.48
CA ALA A 52 8.95 -13.19 -1.03
C ALA A 52 10.46 -13.41 -1.23
N CYS A 53 10.83 -14.10 -2.31
CA CYS A 53 12.22 -14.40 -2.68
C CYS A 53 13.01 -15.21 -1.63
N ARG A 54 12.36 -15.94 -0.72
CA ARG A 54 13.04 -16.73 0.32
C ARG A 54 13.44 -18.15 -0.10
N GLY A 55 12.89 -18.65 -1.21
CA GLY A 55 13.20 -20.00 -1.71
C GLY A 55 12.55 -21.13 -0.93
N SER A 56 11.60 -20.81 -0.06
CA SER A 56 10.73 -21.73 0.66
C SER A 56 9.30 -21.25 0.54
N ASP A 57 8.36 -22.18 0.44
CA ASP A 57 6.92 -21.88 0.42
C ASP A 57 6.48 -21.22 1.75
N ALA A 58 5.73 -20.13 1.66
CA ALA A 58 5.15 -19.43 2.82
C ALA A 58 4.06 -20.27 3.50
N GLY A 59 3.40 -21.15 2.74
CA GLY A 59 2.45 -22.15 3.21
C GLY A 59 1.30 -21.62 4.06
N ARG A 60 0.53 -22.56 4.62
CA ARG A 60 -0.75 -22.25 5.27
C ARG A 60 -0.66 -21.82 6.74
N ASP A 61 0.39 -22.21 7.44
CA ASP A 61 0.46 -22.05 8.89
C ASP A 61 1.67 -21.25 9.35
N LYS A 62 1.62 -20.84 10.62
CA LYS A 62 2.67 -20.03 11.25
C LYS A 62 4.07 -20.67 11.19
N THR A 63 4.18 -21.99 11.07
CA THR A 63 5.48 -22.66 11.07
C THR A 63 6.22 -22.54 9.73
N THR A 64 5.48 -22.41 8.64
CA THR A 64 6.02 -22.15 7.30
C THR A 64 5.98 -20.67 6.91
N ALA A 65 5.19 -19.88 7.64
CA ALA A 65 5.02 -18.46 7.36
C ALA A 65 6.35 -17.71 7.28
N ILE A 66 6.49 -16.88 6.25
CA ILE A 66 7.68 -16.06 6.04
C ILE A 66 7.57 -14.77 6.83
N ASP A 67 8.58 -14.48 7.64
CA ASP A 67 8.70 -13.21 8.34
C ASP A 67 9.31 -12.14 7.42
N LEU A 68 8.54 -11.09 7.16
CA LEU A 68 8.91 -9.93 6.35
C LEU A 68 9.25 -8.71 7.22
N THR A 69 9.21 -8.83 8.55
CA THR A 69 9.41 -7.69 9.47
C THR A 69 10.74 -6.98 9.23
N SER A 70 11.79 -7.72 8.89
CA SER A 70 13.12 -7.18 8.61
C SER A 70 13.27 -6.50 7.25
N ASP A 71 12.27 -6.63 6.38
CA ASP A 71 12.28 -5.99 5.06
C ASP A 71 11.81 -4.53 5.16
N PHE A 72 11.30 -4.12 6.32
CA PHE A 72 10.95 -2.75 6.62
C PHE A 72 11.97 -2.18 7.60
N ASP A 73 12.37 -0.94 7.40
CA ASP A 73 13.32 -0.23 8.24
C ASP A 73 12.66 0.46 9.44
N TRP A 74 11.35 0.73 9.35
CA TRP A 74 10.56 1.37 10.41
C TRP A 74 11.09 2.75 10.82
N THR A 75 11.50 3.54 9.83
CA THR A 75 12.16 4.84 10.05
C THR A 75 11.20 6.00 10.33
N GLY A 76 9.89 5.76 10.20
CA GLY A 76 8.82 6.74 10.42
C GLY A 76 8.27 7.33 9.12
N ALA A 77 8.87 7.00 7.98
CA ALA A 77 8.31 7.23 6.66
C ALA A 77 7.41 6.06 6.24
N ASN A 78 6.58 6.29 5.22
CA ASN A 78 5.88 5.20 4.55
C ASN A 78 6.90 4.40 3.72
N GLU A 79 6.83 3.08 3.85
CA GLU A 79 7.73 2.12 3.20
C GLU A 79 6.85 1.08 2.49
N THR A 80 7.23 0.68 1.28
CA THR A 80 6.45 -0.25 0.46
C THR A 80 7.37 -1.33 -0.06
N ASN A 81 7.04 -2.60 0.20
CA ASN A 81 7.80 -3.73 -0.37
C ASN A 81 6.92 -4.51 -1.32
N VAL A 82 7.45 -4.78 -2.51
CA VAL A 82 6.72 -5.44 -3.59
C VAL A 82 7.35 -6.79 -3.89
N TYR A 83 6.56 -7.85 -3.74
CA TYR A 83 6.96 -9.22 -4.02
C TYR A 83 6.14 -9.76 -5.19
N TYR A 84 6.83 -10.32 -6.19
CA TYR A 84 6.19 -10.89 -7.38
C TYR A 84 6.08 -12.41 -7.25
N GLY A 85 4.87 -12.93 -7.43
CA GLY A 85 4.58 -14.35 -7.29
C GLY A 85 3.80 -14.94 -8.46
N THR A 86 3.71 -16.26 -8.45
CA THR A 86 2.73 -17.02 -9.25
C THR A 86 2.12 -18.09 -8.35
N SER A 87 0.81 -18.31 -8.44
CA SER A 87 0.17 -19.38 -7.66
C SER A 87 0.39 -20.72 -8.35
N GLU A 88 0.85 -21.72 -7.59
CA GLU A 88 0.99 -23.11 -8.06
C GLU A 88 -0.31 -23.92 -7.92
N ALA A 89 -1.36 -23.35 -7.31
CA ALA A 89 -2.62 -24.03 -7.08
C ALA A 89 -3.38 -24.33 -8.38
N THR A 90 -3.69 -25.60 -8.62
CA THR A 90 -4.54 -26.02 -9.75
C THR A 90 -6.03 -26.09 -9.41
N SER A 91 -6.38 -26.01 -8.12
CA SER A 91 -7.76 -26.06 -7.63
C SER A 91 -7.86 -25.42 -6.26
N TYR A 92 -9.07 -25.02 -5.87
CA TYR A 92 -9.34 -24.55 -4.50
C TYR A 92 -9.07 -25.65 -3.46
N SER A 93 -8.22 -25.34 -2.48
CA SER A 93 -8.03 -26.15 -1.28
C SER A 93 -8.00 -25.25 -0.06
N ALA A 94 -8.56 -25.72 1.04
CA ALA A 94 -8.53 -25.03 2.33
C ALA A 94 -7.44 -25.57 3.26
N SER A 95 -6.62 -26.50 2.78
CA SER A 95 -5.65 -27.21 3.60
C SER A 95 -4.35 -27.59 2.90
N ALA A 96 -4.16 -27.18 1.65
CA ALA A 96 -2.92 -27.41 0.92
C ALA A 96 -2.05 -26.16 0.98
N ASP A 97 -0.74 -26.35 1.18
CA ASP A 97 0.22 -25.24 1.31
C ASP A 97 0.29 -24.43 0.01
N ALA A 98 0.30 -25.08 -1.16
CA ALA A 98 0.29 -24.41 -2.47
C ALA A 98 -0.91 -23.46 -2.74
N ASN A 99 -1.91 -23.42 -1.87
CA ASN A 99 -3.09 -22.54 -1.95
C ASN A 99 -3.04 -21.35 -0.99
N TYR A 100 -2.05 -21.31 -0.09
CA TYR A 100 -1.95 -20.32 0.97
C TYR A 100 -0.51 -19.84 1.09
N ASP A 101 -0.36 -18.53 1.08
CA ASP A 101 0.92 -17.90 1.38
C ASP A 101 0.72 -17.04 2.63
N MET A 102 1.30 -17.48 3.76
CA MET A 102 1.24 -16.74 5.01
C MET A 102 2.50 -15.92 5.23
N TYR A 103 2.32 -14.61 5.43
CA TYR A 103 3.40 -13.69 5.76
C TYR A 103 3.19 -13.08 7.15
N LEU A 104 4.29 -12.93 7.89
CA LEU A 104 4.31 -12.29 9.19
C LEU A 104 4.98 -10.92 9.08
N VAL A 105 4.36 -9.92 9.70
CA VAL A 105 4.93 -8.58 9.86
C VAL A 105 4.64 -8.16 11.30
N ASP A 106 5.68 -7.87 12.07
CA ASP A 106 5.61 -7.38 13.46
C ASP A 106 5.98 -5.90 13.50
N PRO A 107 5.03 -4.99 13.16
CA PRO A 107 5.31 -3.56 13.16
C PRO A 107 5.53 -3.06 14.60
N PRO A 108 6.51 -2.16 14.82
CA PRO A 108 6.66 -1.51 16.11
C PRO A 108 5.44 -0.65 16.45
N MET A 109 5.26 -0.36 17.74
CA MET A 109 4.13 0.44 18.22
C MET A 109 4.04 1.79 17.49
N GLY A 110 2.84 2.13 17.02
CA GLY A 110 2.58 3.38 16.28
C GLY A 110 2.60 3.22 14.75
N TYR A 111 3.01 2.07 14.23
CA TYR A 111 2.93 1.74 12.82
C TYR A 111 1.68 0.93 12.47
N GLY A 112 1.22 1.11 11.24
CA GLY A 112 0.19 0.28 10.62
C GLY A 112 0.78 -0.49 9.45
N VAL A 113 0.09 -1.56 9.04
CA VAL A 113 0.44 -2.31 7.84
C VAL A 113 -0.67 -2.12 6.82
N LEU A 114 -0.28 -1.81 5.59
CA LEU A 114 -1.15 -1.88 4.41
C LEU A 114 -0.73 -3.12 3.62
N TYR A 115 -1.68 -4.03 3.42
CA TYR A 115 -1.52 -5.20 2.58
C TYR A 115 -2.29 -4.98 1.29
N GLU A 116 -1.58 -5.01 0.17
CA GLU A 116 -2.15 -4.90 -1.18
C GLU A 116 -1.87 -6.19 -1.94
N LEU A 117 -2.88 -6.70 -2.63
CA LEU A 117 -2.79 -7.88 -3.49
C LEU A 117 -3.33 -7.53 -4.88
N GLU A 118 -2.48 -7.70 -5.88
CA GLU A 118 -2.82 -7.54 -7.29
C GLU A 118 -2.58 -8.84 -8.06
N TRP A 119 -3.49 -9.14 -8.99
CA TRP A 119 -3.31 -10.21 -9.96
C TRP A 119 -3.83 -9.80 -11.33
N ASN A 120 -3.35 -10.49 -12.36
CA ASN A 120 -3.77 -10.26 -13.73
C ASN A 120 -5.21 -10.76 -13.94
N HIS A 121 -6.18 -9.87 -13.81
CA HIS A 121 -7.58 -10.14 -14.12
C HIS A 121 -7.82 -9.98 -15.63
N SER A 122 -8.31 -11.02 -16.30
CA SER A 122 -8.41 -11.03 -17.78
C SER A 122 -9.33 -9.93 -18.37
N SER A 123 -10.31 -9.49 -17.58
CA SER A 123 -11.31 -8.47 -17.96
C SER A 123 -11.62 -7.52 -16.79
N PRO A 124 -10.67 -6.65 -16.39
CA PRO A 124 -10.82 -5.81 -15.21
C PRO A 124 -12.09 -4.96 -15.24
N GLY A 125 -12.82 -4.93 -14.13
CA GLY A 125 -14.11 -4.26 -13.99
C GLY A 125 -15.32 -5.08 -14.47
N SER A 126 -15.09 -6.25 -15.08
CA SER A 126 -16.14 -7.18 -15.47
C SER A 126 -16.12 -8.45 -14.62
N TYR A 127 -17.28 -9.07 -14.43
CA TYR A 127 -17.37 -10.33 -13.71
C TYR A 127 -16.87 -11.51 -14.56
N SER A 128 -15.88 -12.24 -14.05
CA SER A 128 -15.38 -13.50 -14.60
C SER A 128 -15.14 -14.44 -13.42
N TYR A 129 -15.89 -15.54 -13.27
CA TYR A 129 -15.84 -16.34 -12.04
C TYR A 129 -14.40 -16.78 -11.67
N GLY A 130 -13.60 -17.20 -12.65
CA GLY A 130 -12.22 -17.64 -12.43
C GLY A 130 -11.29 -16.51 -12.00
N ASP A 131 -11.40 -15.33 -12.63
CA ASP A 131 -10.52 -14.20 -12.32
C ASP A 131 -10.97 -13.45 -11.07
N THR A 132 -12.28 -13.30 -10.89
CA THR A 132 -12.89 -12.53 -9.82
C THR A 132 -12.63 -13.17 -8.45
N TYR A 133 -12.71 -14.50 -8.38
CA TYR A 133 -12.50 -15.28 -7.15
C TYR A 133 -11.12 -15.96 -7.11
N ALA A 134 -10.17 -15.53 -7.94
CA ALA A 134 -8.86 -16.17 -8.04
C ALA A 134 -8.11 -16.16 -6.70
N TYR A 135 -8.17 -15.04 -5.99
CA TYR A 135 -7.48 -14.85 -4.71
C TYR A 135 -8.40 -14.33 -3.62
N ARG A 136 -8.01 -14.62 -2.38
CA ARG A 136 -8.57 -14.04 -1.16
C ARG A 136 -7.42 -13.52 -0.32
N MET A 137 -7.66 -12.43 0.40
CA MET A 137 -6.69 -11.88 1.34
C MET A 137 -7.33 -11.79 2.73
N SER A 138 -6.52 -11.94 3.78
CA SER A 138 -6.97 -11.79 5.16
C SER A 138 -5.84 -11.30 6.04
N ILE A 139 -6.19 -10.51 7.04
CA ILE A 139 -5.28 -10.02 8.09
C ILE A 139 -5.80 -10.53 9.42
N GLY A 140 -4.89 -10.97 10.29
CA GLY A 140 -5.24 -11.52 11.59
C GLY A 140 -4.01 -11.65 12.49
N PRO A 141 -4.16 -12.30 13.66
CA PRO A 141 -3.10 -12.41 14.63
C PRO A 141 -1.98 -13.35 14.13
N GLY A 142 -0.73 -12.89 14.24
CA GLY A 142 0.48 -13.68 13.99
C GLY A 142 0.81 -14.69 15.11
N ASP A 143 -0.10 -14.93 16.05
CA ASP A 143 0.07 -15.91 17.13
C ASP A 143 -0.21 -17.35 16.69
N GLY A 144 -0.74 -17.55 15.48
CA GLY A 144 -1.11 -18.84 14.90
C GLY A 144 -2.58 -19.20 15.07
N ASN A 145 -3.39 -18.34 15.70
CA ASN A 145 -4.84 -18.52 15.80
C ASN A 145 -5.58 -18.18 14.50
N MET A 146 -4.93 -17.44 13.58
CA MET A 146 -5.44 -17.28 12.21
C MET A 146 -5.14 -18.56 11.41
N VAL A 147 -6.19 -19.26 11.01
CA VAL A 147 -6.12 -20.53 10.25
C VAL A 147 -6.81 -20.45 8.89
N GLY A 148 -7.31 -19.27 8.54
CA GLY A 148 -7.88 -18.94 7.24
C GLY A 148 -8.45 -17.53 7.20
N TRP A 149 -9.39 -17.30 6.28
CA TRP A 149 -9.79 -15.96 5.85
C TRP A 149 -11.02 -15.39 6.57
N SER A 150 -11.66 -16.03 7.54
CA SER A 150 -12.96 -15.58 8.09
C SER A 150 -12.89 -15.24 9.59
N TYR A 151 -13.86 -14.45 10.07
CA TYR A 151 -14.06 -14.15 11.50
C TYR A 151 -14.50 -15.34 12.34
N SER A 152 -14.93 -16.43 11.71
CA SER A 152 -15.41 -17.58 12.47
C SER A 152 -14.32 -18.08 13.41
N THR A 153 -14.67 -18.77 14.49
CA THR A 153 -13.70 -19.46 15.33
C THR A 153 -13.37 -20.86 14.81
N SER A 154 -13.65 -21.13 13.52
CA SER A 154 -13.40 -22.43 12.89
C SER A 154 -11.91 -22.72 12.80
N ALA A 155 -11.52 -23.95 13.12
CA ALA A 155 -10.16 -24.44 12.97
C ALA A 155 -9.66 -24.52 11.51
N THR A 156 -10.52 -24.27 10.52
CA THR A 156 -10.17 -24.32 9.09
C THR A 156 -10.20 -22.96 8.39
N TYR A 157 -11.03 -22.03 8.86
CA TYR A 157 -11.29 -20.77 8.17
C TYR A 157 -11.32 -19.56 9.10
N GLY A 158 -10.86 -19.71 10.33
CA GLY A 158 -11.13 -18.76 11.39
C GLY A 158 -9.98 -17.89 11.84
N GLY A 159 -10.31 -16.96 12.72
CA GLY A 159 -9.35 -16.16 13.48
C GLY A 159 -8.86 -14.88 12.81
N ALA A 160 -9.33 -14.55 11.60
CA ALA A 160 -8.97 -13.30 10.94
C ALA A 160 -9.62 -12.09 11.63
N TRP A 161 -8.91 -10.95 11.65
CA TRP A 161 -9.45 -9.64 12.02
C TRP A 161 -10.17 -8.95 10.86
N GLY A 162 -9.84 -9.32 9.63
CA GLY A 162 -10.51 -8.84 8.43
C GLY A 162 -10.13 -9.68 7.23
N TYR A 163 -10.92 -9.58 6.15
CA TYR A 163 -10.65 -10.28 4.90
C TYR A 163 -11.35 -9.66 3.69
N CYS A 164 -10.81 -9.92 2.50
CA CYS A 164 -11.48 -9.66 1.23
C CYS A 164 -11.77 -10.96 0.48
N TYR A 165 -13.00 -11.06 -0.03
CA TYR A 165 -13.54 -12.29 -0.59
C TYR A 165 -13.32 -12.43 -2.11
N TYR A 166 -13.33 -11.31 -2.85
CA TYR A 166 -13.15 -11.28 -4.30
C TYR A 166 -12.91 -9.85 -4.82
N SER A 167 -12.42 -9.73 -6.06
CA SER A 167 -12.31 -8.46 -6.80
C SER A 167 -12.59 -8.63 -8.29
N ASN A 168 -13.42 -7.76 -8.89
CA ASN A 168 -13.63 -7.75 -10.36
C ASN A 168 -12.49 -7.02 -11.10
N THR A 169 -11.61 -6.31 -10.39
CA THR A 169 -10.54 -5.53 -11.02
C THR A 169 -9.19 -6.23 -10.98
N GLY A 170 -9.05 -7.27 -10.15
CA GLY A 170 -7.76 -7.91 -9.90
C GLY A 170 -6.95 -7.25 -8.79
N TYR A 171 -7.57 -6.42 -7.95
CA TYR A 171 -6.89 -5.71 -6.86
C TYR A 171 -7.71 -5.74 -5.59
N MET A 172 -7.06 -5.95 -4.45
CA MET A 172 -7.63 -5.85 -3.11
C MET A 172 -6.61 -5.23 -2.15
N ALA A 173 -7.09 -4.43 -1.19
CA ALA A 173 -6.21 -3.81 -0.20
C ALA A 173 -6.89 -3.64 1.16
N MET A 174 -6.11 -3.83 2.21
CA MET A 174 -6.55 -3.79 3.60
C MET A 174 -5.47 -3.18 4.48
N SER A 175 -5.88 -2.39 5.48
CA SER A 175 -4.98 -1.75 6.42
C SER A 175 -5.37 -2.02 7.87
N THR A 176 -4.39 -2.19 8.75
CA THR A 176 -4.64 -2.31 10.19
C THR A 176 -5.09 -0.99 10.84
N THR A 177 -4.97 0.15 10.16
CA THR A 177 -5.36 1.47 10.70
C THR A 177 -6.71 1.96 10.17
N ALA A 178 -7.04 1.64 8.91
CA ALA A 178 -8.27 2.07 8.26
C ALA A 178 -9.29 0.94 8.04
N GLY A 179 -8.88 -0.32 8.17
CA GLY A 179 -9.69 -1.49 7.83
C GLY A 179 -9.69 -1.77 6.33
N GLU A 180 -10.82 -1.56 5.67
CA GLU A 180 -10.91 -1.67 4.21
C GLU A 180 -10.24 -0.46 3.53
N HIS A 181 -9.28 -0.72 2.64
CA HIS A 181 -8.57 0.33 1.90
C HIS A 181 -8.87 0.19 0.39
N THR A 182 -10.15 0.19 0.03
CA THR A 182 -10.60 0.01 -1.36
C THR A 182 -11.19 1.31 -1.88
N SER A 183 -10.77 1.72 -3.09
CA SER A 183 -11.22 2.94 -3.76
C SER A 183 -12.41 2.71 -4.71
N GLY A 184 -12.89 1.46 -4.82
CA GLY A 184 -13.97 1.06 -5.72
C GLY A 184 -14.68 -0.20 -5.24
N ASN A 185 -15.96 -0.32 -5.59
CA ASN A 185 -16.79 -1.47 -5.27
C ASN A 185 -17.14 -2.23 -6.57
N PRO A 186 -16.89 -3.54 -6.66
CA PRO A 186 -16.10 -4.42 -5.77
C PRO A 186 -14.58 -4.17 -5.87
N PRO A 187 -13.77 -4.49 -4.84
CA PRO A 187 -13.82 -5.70 -3.98
C PRO A 187 -14.78 -5.69 -2.78
N TYR A 188 -15.04 -6.88 -2.22
CA TYR A 188 -15.82 -7.07 -0.98
C TYR A 188 -14.92 -7.46 0.19
N CYS A 189 -14.63 -6.49 1.06
CA CYS A 189 -13.87 -6.69 2.28
C CYS A 189 -14.74 -6.56 3.52
N TYR A 190 -14.33 -7.22 4.60
CA TYR A 190 -14.93 -7.10 5.92
C TYR A 190 -13.81 -6.79 6.92
N PHE A 191 -14.09 -5.86 7.84
CA PHE A 191 -13.23 -5.52 8.99
C PHE A 191 -14.03 -5.51 10.31
#